data_AF-A0A0C9TLB2-F1
#
_entry.id   AF-A0A0C9TLB2-F1
#
_cell.length_a   1.000
_cell.length_b   1.000
_cell.length_c   1.000
_cell.angle_alpha   90.00
_cell.angle_beta   90.00
_cell.angle_gamma   90.00
#
_symmetry.space_group_name_H-M   'P 1'
#
loop_
_entity.id
_entity.type
_entity.pdbx_description
1 polymer ?
#
loop_
_entity_poly.entity_id
_entity_poly.type
_entity_poly.pdbx_seq_one_letter_code
_entity_poly.pdbx_strand_id
1 'polypeptide(L)'
;LWLHQREYISYLLEEHGLNDCNPVSLPMDPAFPFRKDTNLHPDIPSLSSAFPKLIGELLYLTLLTHPDITHTIMTLAQFSSKAKLHHYAAAKQVLRYL
;
A
#
# COMPACT_ATOMS: atom_id res chain seq x y z
N LEU A 1 -13.84 17.07 10.32
CA LEU A 1 -13.06 16.98 9.07
C LEU A 1 -13.77 15.96 8.18
N TRP A 2 -14.37 16.39 7.07
CA TRP A 2 -14.96 15.48 6.08
C TRP A 2 -13.97 15.39 4.94
N LEU A 3 -13.07 14.41 5.01
CA LEU A 3 -12.16 14.13 3.91
C LEU A 3 -12.94 13.29 2.90
N HIS A 4 -13.10 13.76 1.67
CA HIS A 4 -13.69 12.94 0.63
C HIS A 4 -12.71 11.83 0.29
N GLN A 5 -13.03 10.59 0.66
CA GLN A 5 -12.17 9.41 0.52
C GLN A 5 -11.50 9.31 -0.87
N ARG A 6 -12.24 9.64 -1.94
CA ARG A 6 -11.72 9.67 -3.32
C ARG A 6 -10.59 10.68 -3.51
N GLU A 7 -10.69 11.86 -2.92
CA GLU A 7 -9.64 12.88 -2.99
C GLU A 7 -8.39 12.42 -2.24
N TYR A 8 -8.56 11.77 -1.09
CA TYR A 8 -7.43 11.24 -0.33
C TYR A 8 -6.73 10.08 -1.03
N ILE A 9 -7.49 9.14 -1.62
CA ILE A 9 -6.93 8.06 -2.43
C ILE A 9 -6.20 8.65 -3.64
N SER A 10 -6.79 9.62 -4.35
CA SER A 10 -6.15 10.28 -5.50
C SER A 10 -4.85 10.98 -5.10
N TYR A 11 -4.85 11.69 -3.97
CA TYR A 11 -3.66 12.32 -3.40
C TYR A 11 -2.56 11.29 -3.09
N LEU A 12 -2.90 10.16 -2.46
CA LEU A 12 -1.92 9.11 -2.17
C LEU A 12 -1.39 8.45 -3.45
N LEU A 13 -2.24 8.21 -4.46
CA LEU A 13 -1.81 7.69 -5.76
C LEU A 13 -0.81 8.64 -6.42
N GLU A 14 -1.04 9.95 -6.36
CA GLU A 14 -0.10 10.95 -6.86
C GLU A 14 1.21 10.95 -6.06
N GLU A 15 1.14 10.97 -4.73
CA GLU A 15 2.30 10.98 -3.82
C GLU A 15 3.23 9.77 -4.03
N HIS A 16 2.66 8.59 -4.31
CA HIS A 16 3.43 7.36 -4.54
C HIS A 16 3.74 7.08 -6.02
N GLY A 17 3.40 8.01 -6.93
CA GLY A 17 3.67 7.90 -8.37
C GLY A 17 2.86 6.81 -9.07
N LEU A 18 1.65 6.55 -8.59
CA LEU A 18 0.72 5.51 -9.04
C LEU A 18 -0.53 6.07 -9.72
N ASN A 19 -0.55 7.35 -10.10
CA ASN A 19 -1.70 7.97 -10.76
C ASN A 19 -2.08 7.29 -12.10
N ASP A 20 -1.08 6.84 -12.87
CA ASP A 20 -1.27 6.10 -14.13
C ASP A 20 -1.06 4.58 -13.97
N CYS A 21 -1.18 4.05 -12.74
CA CYS A 21 -0.94 2.63 -12.51
C CYS A 21 -2.06 1.76 -13.09
N ASN A 22 -1.73 0.53 -13.50
CA ASN A 22 -2.75 -0.44 -13.88
C ASN A 22 -3.53 -0.87 -12.62
N PRO A 23 -4.86 -0.66 -12.54
CA PRO A 23 -5.64 -1.05 -11.38
C PRO A 23 -5.59 -2.57 -11.18
N VAL A 24 -5.60 -3.01 -9.93
CA VAL A 24 -5.55 -4.43 -9.58
C VAL A 24 -6.87 -4.83 -8.94
N SER A 25 -7.42 -5.99 -9.29
CA SER A 25 -8.72 -6.44 -8.76
C SER A 25 -8.65 -7.01 -7.34
N LEU A 26 -7.45 -7.27 -6.82
CA LEU A 26 -7.22 -7.89 -5.51
C LEU A 26 -6.15 -7.12 -4.71
N PRO A 27 -6.41 -6.76 -3.45
CA PRO A 27 -5.46 -6.02 -2.61
C PRO A 27 -4.23 -6.88 -2.24
N MET A 28 -4.39 -8.21 -2.19
CA MET A 28 -3.32 -9.17 -1.94
C MET A 28 -3.64 -10.46 -2.70
N ASP A 29 -2.64 -11.06 -3.35
CA ASP A 29 -2.80 -12.36 -4.01
C ASP A 29 -2.85 -13.47 -2.93
N PRO A 30 -3.95 -14.21 -2.79
CA PRO A 30 -4.09 -15.24 -1.76
C PRO A 30 -3.13 -16.43 -1.99
N ALA A 31 -2.68 -16.68 -3.22
CA ALA A 31 -1.70 -17.71 -3.52
C ALA A 31 -0.27 -17.23 -3.25
N PHE A 32 -0.01 -15.92 -3.37
CA PHE A 32 1.31 -15.32 -3.20
C PHE A 32 1.22 -13.94 -2.53
N PRO A 33 0.98 -13.89 -1.20
CA PRO A 33 0.74 -12.61 -0.50
C PRO A 33 1.93 -11.64 -0.57
N PHE A 34 3.12 -12.15 -0.89
CA PHE A 34 4.35 -11.39 -1.00
C PHE A 34 5.14 -11.78 -2.26
N ARG A 35 4.49 -11.75 -3.42
CA ARG A 35 5.11 -12.08 -4.73
C ARG A 35 6.53 -11.50 -4.82
N LYS A 36 7.50 -12.35 -5.16
CA LYS A 36 8.94 -12.02 -5.26
C LYS A 36 9.30 -11.24 -6.53
N ASP A 37 8.34 -10.71 -7.29
CA ASP A 37 8.64 -9.99 -8.52
C ASP A 37 9.31 -8.65 -8.19
N THR A 38 10.64 -8.71 -8.17
CA THR A 38 11.58 -7.71 -7.65
C THR A 38 11.88 -6.62 -8.69
N ASN A 39 11.04 -6.45 -9.71
CA ASN A 39 11.36 -5.64 -10.90
C ASN A 39 10.61 -4.31 -11.00
N LEU A 40 9.82 -3.90 -9.99
CA LEU A 40 9.21 -2.57 -9.94
C LEU A 40 9.81 -1.75 -8.81
N HIS A 41 10.93 -1.06 -9.10
CA HIS A 41 11.30 0.29 -8.62
C HIS A 41 12.81 0.43 -8.38
N PRO A 42 13.51 1.22 -9.21
CA PRO A 42 14.93 1.50 -9.03
C PRO A 42 15.24 2.44 -7.84
N ASP A 43 14.30 3.29 -7.42
CA ASP A 43 14.60 4.36 -6.46
C ASP A 43 13.57 4.39 -5.32
N ILE A 44 13.83 3.66 -4.24
CA ILE A 44 13.05 3.79 -2.99
C ILE A 44 13.93 4.53 -1.98
N PRO A 45 13.60 5.78 -1.60
CA PRO A 45 14.25 6.44 -0.46
C PRO A 45 14.04 5.58 0.79
N SER A 46 15.07 5.47 1.64
CA SER A 46 15.14 4.61 2.84
C SER A 46 13.87 3.80 3.15
N LEU A 47 13.85 2.52 2.79
CA LEU A 47 12.71 1.63 3.02
C LEU A 47 12.25 1.61 4.49
N SER A 48 13.18 1.90 5.41
CA SER A 48 12.92 2.06 6.85
C SER A 48 12.00 3.22 7.22
N SER A 49 11.88 4.26 6.38
CA SER A 49 10.96 5.39 6.59
C SER A 49 9.77 5.34 5.62
N ALA A 50 9.97 4.92 4.38
CA ALA A 50 8.92 4.88 3.36
C ALA A 50 7.83 3.85 3.67
N PHE A 51 8.21 2.66 4.16
CA PHE A 51 7.24 1.60 4.44
C PHE A 51 6.32 1.95 5.64
N PRO A 52 6.83 2.36 6.82
CA PRO A 52 5.96 2.72 7.94
C PRO A 52 5.02 3.88 7.62
N LYS A 53 5.48 4.86 6.82
CA LYS A 53 4.65 5.99 6.37
C LYS A 53 3.46 5.51 5.53
N LEU A 54 3.72 4.72 4.49
CA LEU A 54 2.67 4.15 3.63
C LEU A 54 1.69 3.27 4.43
N ILE A 55 2.17 2.49 5.40
CA ILE A 55 1.30 1.70 6.27
C ILE A 55 0.38 2.60 7.09
N GLY A 56 0.86 3.74 7.61
CA GLY A 56 0.03 4.69 8.34
C GLY A 56 -1.08 5.31 7.49
N GLU A 57 -0.75 5.69 6.26
CA GLU A 57 -1.71 6.23 5.27
C GLU A 57 -2.79 5.21 4.92
N LEU A 58 -2.40 3.95 4.69
CA LEU A 58 -3.33 2.86 4.40
C LEU A 58 -4.16 2.48 5.64
N LEU A 59 -3.60 2.54 6.84
CA LEU A 59 -4.36 2.32 8.08
C LEU A 59 -5.46 3.36 8.26
N TYR A 60 -5.18 4.62 7.93
CA TYR A 60 -6.19 5.67 7.98
C TYR A 60 -7.39 5.36 7.05
N LEU A 61 -7.12 4.81 5.87
CA LEU A 61 -8.17 4.35 4.95
C LEU A 61 -8.97 3.15 5.48
N THR A 62 -8.32 2.20 6.15
CA THR A 62 -9.01 1.02 6.73
C THR A 62 -10.01 1.40 7.82
N LEU A 63 -9.72 2.43 8.59
CA LEU A 63 -10.56 2.87 9.71
C LEU A 63 -11.85 3.56 9.25
N LEU A 64 -11.86 4.14 8.05
CA LEU A 64 -12.96 4.97 7.58
C LEU A 64 -13.92 4.22 6.65
N THR A 65 -13.41 3.44 5.69
CA THR A 65 -14.22 3.16 4.49
C THR A 65 -13.97 1.85 3.73
N HIS A 66 -12.87 1.12 3.99
CA HIS A 66 -12.56 -0.13 3.26
C HIS A 66 -12.13 -1.27 4.20
N PRO A 67 -13.08 -2.00 4.82
CA PRO A 67 -12.76 -3.11 5.73
C PRO A 67 -12.19 -4.34 5.03
N ASP A 68 -12.36 -4.44 3.71
CA ASP A 68 -11.84 -5.47 2.82
C ASP A 68 -10.32 -5.48 2.69
N ILE A 69 -9.64 -4.33 2.84
CA ILE A 69 -8.17 -4.26 2.84
C ILE A 69 -7.57 -4.36 4.25
N THR A 70 -8.39 -4.27 5.31
CA THR A 70 -7.92 -4.23 6.71
C THR A 70 -7.04 -5.40 7.08
N HIS A 71 -7.44 -6.62 6.70
CA HIS A 71 -6.64 -7.81 6.99
C HIS A 71 -5.23 -7.72 6.35
N THR A 72 -5.17 -7.27 5.09
CA THR A 72 -3.92 -7.08 4.35
C THR A 72 -3.02 -6.03 5.01
N ILE A 73 -3.58 -4.88 5.38
CA ILE A 73 -2.84 -3.79 6.03
C ILE A 73 -2.33 -4.20 7.41
N MET A 74 -3.17 -4.85 8.23
CA MET A 74 -2.76 -5.35 9.54
C MET A 74 -1.66 -6.42 9.43
N THR A 75 -1.70 -7.25 8.40
CA THR A 75 -0.62 -8.22 8.11
C THR A 75 0.68 -7.51 7.74
N LEU A 76 0.62 -6.50 6.87
CA LEU A 76 1.79 -5.73 6.45
C LEU A 76 2.38 -4.88 7.59
N ALA A 77 1.54 -4.33 8.47
CA ALA A 77 1.97 -3.51 9.60
C ALA A 77 2.89 -4.26 10.58
N GLN A 78 2.74 -5.58 10.70
CA GLN A 78 3.62 -6.42 11.53
C GLN A 78 5.08 -6.42 11.04
N PHE A 79 5.32 -6.13 9.76
CA PHE A 79 6.65 -6.08 9.16
C PHE A 79 7.28 -4.68 9.18
N SER A 80 6.64 -3.68 9.81
CA SER A 80 7.10 -2.29 9.79
C SER A 80 8.51 -2.08 10.35
N SER A 81 8.92 -2.90 11.33
CA SER A 81 10.26 -2.84 11.94
C SER A 81 11.34 -3.54 11.12
N LYS A 82 10.98 -4.49 10.25
CA LYS A 82 11.90 -5.30 9.43
C LYS A 82 11.36 -5.45 8.01
N ALA A 83 10.98 -4.33 7.42
CA ALA A 83 10.38 -4.32 6.11
C ALA A 83 11.40 -4.77 5.05
N LYS A 84 10.89 -5.42 4.01
CA LYS A 84 11.63 -5.89 2.84
C LYS A 84 10.94 -5.36 1.60
N LEU A 85 11.64 -5.36 0.47
CA LEU A 85 11.12 -4.85 -0.80
C LEU A 85 9.77 -5.46 -1.19
N HIS A 86 9.57 -6.77 -0.97
CA HIS A 86 8.30 -7.43 -1.27
C HIS A 86 7.14 -6.98 -0.36
N HIS A 87 7.40 -6.60 0.90
CA HIS A 87 6.37 -6.04 1.77
C HIS A 87 5.94 -4.66 1.24
N TYR A 88 6.90 -3.83 0.84
CA TYR A 88 6.60 -2.52 0.26
C TYR A 88 5.88 -2.62 -1.10
N ALA A 89 6.26 -3.57 -1.95
CA ALA A 89 5.56 -3.87 -3.19
C ALA A 89 4.10 -4.30 -2.93
N ALA A 90 3.87 -5.16 -1.92
CA ALA A 90 2.53 -5.55 -1.51
C ALA A 90 1.70 -4.36 -0.99
N ALA A 91 2.30 -3.46 -0.21
CA ALA A 91 1.63 -2.23 0.24
C ALA A 91 1.25 -1.32 -0.94
N LYS A 92 2.13 -1.16 -1.93
CA LYS A 92 1.80 -0.43 -3.18
C LYS A 92 0.71 -1.13 -3.98
N GLN A 93 0.64 -2.46 -3.99
CA GLN A 93 -0.45 -3.18 -4.64
C GLN A 93 -1.81 -2.86 -4.00
N VAL A 94 -1.87 -2.73 -2.68
CA VAL A 94 -3.10 -2.27 -2.01
C VAL A 94 -3.47 -0.86 -2.46
N LEU A 95 -2.49 0.04 -2.62
CA LEU A 95 -2.75 1.37 -3.17
C LEU A 95 -3.32 1.32 -4.60
N ARG A 96 -2.87 0.38 -5.43
CA ARG A 96 -3.38 0.18 -6.81
C ARG A 96 -4.76 -0.49 -6.88
N TYR A 97 -5.20 -1.10 -5.77
CA TYR A 97 -6.53 -1.69 -5.64
C TYR A 97 -7.58 -0.62 -5.30
N LEU A 98 -7.15 0.41 -4.57
CA LEU A 98 -7.94 1.57 -4.18
C LEU A 98 -8.12 2.57 -5.32
#